data_AF-A0A662DMY7-F1
#
_entry.id   AF-A0A662DMY7-F1
#
_cell.length_a   1.000
_cell.length_b   1.000
_cell.length_c   1.000
_cell.angle_alpha   90.00
_cell.angle_beta   90.00
_cell.angle_gamma   90.00
#
_symmetry.space_group_name_H-M   'P 1'
#
loop_
_entity.id
_entity.type
_entity.pdbx_description
1 polymer ?
#
loop_
_entity_poly.entity_id
_entity_poly.type
_entity_poly.pdbx_seq_one_letter_code
_entity_poly.pdbx_strand_id
1 'polypeptide(L)'
;MPDVSDVTAKLADVQRRLLDLPDDAFGDRYDLLRERDKLRDEAAAFSEMIDSERTDDELLRELAAFRDQMKSIEGKRIDLVKQAGSGGASTSEMGNLGGIKINKGIDDAHGLPRIKARIGVIKGTLMDRGVEIPPVD
;
A
#
# COMPACT_ATOMS: atom_id res chain seq x y z
N MET A 1 -22.49 -15.60 -2.82
CA MET A 1 -21.30 -14.88 -2.32
C MET A 1 -20.85 -13.95 -3.44
N PRO A 2 -20.69 -12.64 -3.23
CA PRO A 2 -20.09 -11.78 -4.25
C PRO A 2 -18.65 -12.26 -4.50
N ASP A 3 -18.24 -12.35 -5.77
CA ASP A 3 -16.89 -12.77 -6.14
C ASP A 3 -15.90 -11.61 -5.92
N VAL A 4 -14.66 -11.89 -5.54
CA VAL A 4 -13.59 -10.89 -5.38
C VAL A 4 -13.37 -10.13 -6.69
N SER A 5 -13.57 -10.81 -7.82
CA SER A 5 -13.56 -10.21 -9.16
C SER A 5 -14.64 -9.11 -9.32
N ASP A 6 -15.84 -9.32 -8.76
CA ASP A 6 -16.95 -8.36 -8.78
C ASP A 6 -16.67 -7.14 -7.90
N VAL A 7 -16.09 -7.32 -6.72
CA VAL A 7 -15.74 -6.20 -5.81
C VAL A 7 -14.65 -5.32 -6.45
N THR A 8 -13.66 -5.95 -7.08
CA THR A 8 -12.57 -5.23 -7.76
C THR A 8 -13.07 -4.45 -8.98
N ALA A 9 -13.98 -5.05 -9.77
CA ALA A 9 -14.59 -4.37 -10.91
C ALA A 9 -15.43 -3.16 -10.46
N LYS A 10 -16.20 -3.29 -9.37
CA LYS A 10 -16.98 -2.18 -8.80
C LYS A 10 -16.10 -1.06 -8.26
N LEU A 11 -14.99 -1.38 -7.60
CA LEU A 11 -14.03 -0.37 -7.13
C LEU A 11 -13.43 0.43 -8.29
N ALA A 12 -13.08 -0.24 -9.39
CA ALA A 12 -12.56 0.43 -10.58
C ALA A 12 -13.60 1.37 -11.23
N ASP A 13 -14.87 0.94 -11.27
CA ASP A 13 -15.97 1.76 -11.79
C ASP A 13 -16.23 3.00 -10.91
N VAL A 14 -16.26 2.83 -9.59
CA VAL A 14 -16.41 3.96 -8.65
C VAL A 14 -15.24 4.93 -8.74
N GLN A 15 -14.00 4.45 -8.90
CA GLN A 15 -12.84 5.32 -9.13
C GLN A 15 -12.93 6.09 -10.44
N ARG A 16 -13.43 5.47 -11.50
CA ARG A 16 -13.64 6.14 -12.79
C ARG A 16 -14.69 7.24 -12.67
N ARG A 17 -15.81 6.96 -12.02
CA ARG A 17 -16.86 7.95 -11.76
C ARG A 17 -16.35 9.11 -10.92
N LEU A 18 -15.54 8.86 -9.90
CA LEU A 18 -14.91 9.92 -9.09
C LEU A 18 -13.97 10.82 -9.90
N LEU A 19 -13.29 10.29 -10.91
CA LEU A 19 -12.41 11.05 -11.80
C LEU A 19 -13.19 11.87 -12.84
N ASP A 20 -14.31 11.33 -13.31
CA ASP A 20 -15.16 11.97 -14.32
C ASP A 20 -16.13 13.02 -13.70
N LEU A 21 -16.22 13.10 -12.37
CA LEU A 21 -17.07 14.05 -11.66
C LEU A 21 -16.51 15.49 -11.74
N PRO A 22 -17.33 16.49 -12.08
CA PRO A 22 -16.93 17.89 -11.98
C PRO A 22 -16.75 18.32 -10.52
N ASP A 23 -15.86 19.28 -10.28
CA ASP A 23 -15.41 19.64 -8.92
C ASP A 23 -16.50 20.27 -8.05
N ASP A 24 -17.62 20.71 -8.63
CA ASP A 24 -18.79 21.27 -7.95
C ASP A 24 -19.86 20.23 -7.57
N ALA A 25 -19.72 18.97 -8.02
CA ALA A 25 -20.62 17.87 -7.69
C ALA A 25 -20.29 17.24 -6.31
N PHE A 26 -20.32 18.05 -5.26
CA PHE A 26 -19.93 17.62 -3.89
C PHE A 26 -20.79 16.47 -3.33
N GLY A 27 -22.10 16.47 -3.62
CA GLY A 27 -23.02 15.42 -3.16
C GLY A 27 -22.70 14.07 -3.79
N ASP A 28 -22.63 14.03 -5.12
CA ASP A 28 -22.30 12.82 -5.88
C ASP A 28 -20.90 12.30 -5.53
N ARG A 29 -19.94 13.20 -5.27
CA ARG A 29 -18.59 12.83 -4.83
C ARG A 29 -18.63 12.19 -3.44
N TYR A 30 -19.43 12.72 -2.50
CA TYR A 30 -19.55 12.15 -1.16
C TYR A 30 -20.14 10.73 -1.20
N ASP A 31 -21.19 10.52 -2.00
CA ASP A 31 -21.83 9.20 -2.12
C ASP A 31 -20.89 8.17 -2.75
N LEU A 32 -20.14 8.56 -3.80
CA LEU A 32 -19.13 7.69 -4.41
C LEU A 32 -17.95 7.39 -3.48
N LEU A 33 -17.53 8.34 -2.65
CA LEU A 33 -16.50 8.10 -1.63
C LEU A 33 -16.98 7.10 -0.59
N ARG A 34 -18.24 7.20 -0.15
CA ARG A 34 -18.85 6.25 0.78
C ARG A 34 -18.99 4.86 0.17
N GLU A 35 -19.39 4.77 -1.10
CA GLU A 35 -19.47 3.51 -1.84
C GLU A 35 -18.09 2.86 -1.99
N ARG A 36 -17.07 3.66 -2.32
CA ARG A 36 -15.68 3.20 -2.38
C ARG A 36 -15.20 2.65 -1.04
N ASP A 37 -15.49 3.35 0.05
CA ASP A 37 -15.03 2.92 1.38
C ASP A 37 -15.74 1.62 1.80
N LYS A 38 -17.04 1.48 1.53
CA LYS A 38 -17.76 0.22 1.74
C LYS A 38 -17.19 -0.94 0.92
N LEU A 39 -16.89 -0.71 -0.36
CA LEU A 39 -16.29 -1.73 -1.22
C LEU A 39 -14.86 -2.11 -0.77
N ARG A 40 -14.13 -1.17 -0.17
CA ARG A 40 -12.82 -1.45 0.46
C ARG A 40 -12.98 -2.32 1.70
N ASP A 41 -13.98 -2.05 2.53
CA ASP A 41 -14.27 -2.88 3.71
C ASP A 41 -14.69 -4.30 3.29
N GLU A 42 -15.52 -4.43 2.24
CA GLU A 42 -15.89 -5.72 1.66
C GLU A 42 -14.65 -6.46 1.11
N ALA A 43 -13.77 -5.77 0.38
CA ALA A 43 -12.52 -6.35 -0.12
C ALA A 43 -11.57 -6.78 1.01
N ALA A 44 -11.52 -6.03 2.12
CA ALA A 44 -10.73 -6.39 3.30
C ALA A 44 -11.25 -7.68 3.94
N ALA A 45 -12.57 -7.81 4.10
CA ALA A 45 -13.19 -9.03 4.62
C ALA A 45 -12.91 -10.27 3.72
N PHE A 46 -12.84 -10.09 2.41
CA PHE A 46 -12.40 -11.16 1.49
C PHE A 46 -10.93 -11.53 1.66
N SER A 47 -10.05 -10.55 1.89
CA SER A 47 -8.64 -10.83 2.15
C SER A 47 -8.45 -11.62 3.46
N GLU A 48 -9.20 -11.28 4.50
CA GLU A 48 -9.21 -12.01 5.77
C GLU A 48 -9.73 -13.44 5.59
N MET A 49 -10.78 -13.64 4.78
CA MET A 49 -11.34 -14.96 4.48
C MET A 49 -10.35 -15.84 3.68
N ILE A 50 -9.70 -15.28 2.66
CA ILE A 50 -8.69 -16.02 1.88
C ILE A 50 -7.51 -16.41 2.76
N ASP A 51 -7.04 -15.51 3.65
CA ASP A 51 -5.95 -15.86 4.54
C ASP A 51 -6.40 -16.85 5.62
N SER A 52 -7.67 -16.82 6.06
CA SER A 52 -8.26 -17.79 7.00
C SER A 52 -8.15 -19.25 6.54
N GLU A 53 -8.21 -19.49 5.23
CA GLU A 53 -8.11 -20.83 4.62
C GLU A 53 -6.66 -21.25 4.34
N ARG A 54 -5.70 -20.33 4.46
CA ARG A 54 -4.29 -20.58 4.16
C ARG A 54 -3.52 -21.02 5.38
N THR A 55 -2.52 -21.87 5.16
CA THR A 55 -1.67 -22.39 6.23
C THR A 55 -0.74 -21.31 6.79
N ASP A 56 -0.37 -21.45 8.06
CA ASP A 56 0.56 -20.51 8.71
C ASP A 56 1.90 -20.45 7.98
N ASP A 57 2.40 -21.58 7.47
CA ASP A 57 3.63 -21.66 6.67
C ASP A 57 3.56 -20.90 5.35
N GLU A 58 2.39 -20.82 4.70
CA GLU A 58 2.21 -20.03 3.49
C GLU A 58 2.19 -18.53 3.80
N LEU A 59 1.52 -18.15 4.88
CA LEU A 59 1.47 -16.77 5.36
C LEU A 59 2.86 -16.29 5.80
N LEU A 60 3.63 -17.11 6.49
CA LEU A 60 5.02 -16.81 6.89
C LEU A 60 5.95 -16.68 5.68
N ARG A 61 5.82 -17.54 4.66
CA ARG A 61 6.60 -17.44 3.42
C ARG A 61 6.27 -16.18 2.62
N GLU A 62 5.00 -15.84 2.50
CA GLU A 62 4.57 -14.60 1.85
C GLU A 62 5.05 -13.36 2.63
N LEU A 63 4.97 -13.40 3.96
CA LEU A 63 5.48 -12.33 4.82
C LEU A 63 6.98 -12.10 4.61
N ALA A 64 7.77 -13.17 4.52
CA ALA A 64 9.20 -13.08 4.23
C ALA A 64 9.45 -12.47 2.85
N ALA A 65 8.76 -12.95 1.82
CA ALA A 65 8.89 -12.41 0.45
C ALA A 65 8.56 -10.91 0.36
N PHE A 66 7.50 -10.46 1.06
CA PHE A 66 7.16 -9.03 1.09
C PHE A 66 8.15 -8.18 1.87
N ARG A 67 8.77 -8.72 2.94
CA ARG A 67 9.86 -8.03 3.66
C ARG A 67 11.08 -7.84 2.76
N ASP A 68 11.45 -8.86 1.99
CA ASP A 68 12.57 -8.78 1.04
C ASP A 68 12.27 -7.79 -0.09
N GLN A 69 11.04 -7.81 -0.61
CA GLN A 69 10.61 -6.85 -1.62
C GLN A 69 10.65 -5.41 -1.08
N MET A 70 10.23 -5.20 0.17
CA MET A 70 10.34 -3.89 0.83
C MET A 70 11.79 -3.44 0.96
N LYS A 71 12.70 -4.28 1.46
CA LYS A 71 14.14 -3.96 1.54
C LYS A 71 14.71 -3.61 0.17
N SER A 72 14.34 -4.33 -0.88
CA SER A 72 14.78 -4.04 -2.25
C SER A 72 14.31 -2.67 -2.73
N ILE A 73 13.07 -2.28 -2.42
CA ILE A 73 12.53 -0.96 -2.77
C ILE A 73 13.20 0.14 -1.95
N GLU A 74 13.40 -0.09 -0.65
CA GLU A 74 14.09 0.86 0.22
C GLU A 74 15.55 1.07 -0.22
N GLY A 75 16.23 0.04 -0.71
CA GLY A 75 17.56 0.15 -1.30
C GLY A 75 17.61 0.92 -2.64
N LYS A 76 16.48 1.09 -3.32
CA LYS A 76 16.36 1.92 -4.53
C LYS A 76 16.11 3.39 -4.22
N ARG A 77 15.84 3.75 -2.95
CA ARG A 77 15.67 5.14 -2.56
C ARG A 77 16.97 5.91 -2.78
N ILE A 78 16.82 7.17 -3.14
CA ILE A 78 17.96 8.07 -3.30
C ILE A 78 18.40 8.48 -1.90
N ASP A 79 19.63 8.11 -1.54
CA ASP A 79 20.30 8.57 -0.33
C ASP A 79 20.80 10.00 -0.55
N LEU A 80 19.92 10.97 -0.32
CA LEU A 80 20.19 12.40 -0.51
C LEU A 80 21.33 12.92 0.39
N VAL A 81 21.62 12.23 1.49
CA VAL A 81 22.66 12.63 2.45
C VAL A 81 24.05 12.47 1.84
N LYS A 82 24.28 11.44 1.01
CA LYS A 82 25.58 11.23 0.35
C LYS A 82 25.85 12.21 -0.79
N GLN A 83 24.81 12.68 -1.48
CA GLN A 83 24.97 13.58 -2.63
C GLN A 83 25.17 15.06 -2.25
N ALA A 84 24.78 15.45 -1.04
CA ALA A 84 25.05 16.79 -0.49
C ALA A 84 26.54 17.01 -0.14
N GLY A 85 27.36 15.96 -0.12
CA GLY A 85 28.80 16.04 0.18
C GLY A 85 29.70 16.41 -1.00
N SER A 86 29.21 16.34 -2.25
CA SER A 86 30.01 16.61 -3.44
C SER A 86 29.51 17.82 -4.23
N GLY A 87 29.75 19.00 -3.68
CA GLY A 87 29.84 20.24 -4.46
C GLY A 87 28.54 21.03 -4.61
N GLY A 88 28.52 22.21 -3.96
CA GLY A 88 27.60 23.29 -4.32
C GLY A 88 26.66 23.67 -3.19
N ALA A 89 27.10 24.60 -2.34
CA ALA A 89 26.26 25.29 -1.38
C ALA A 89 25.13 26.05 -2.11
N SER A 90 23.91 25.50 -2.12
CA SER A 90 22.64 26.23 -2.03
C SER A 90 21.48 25.23 -1.99
N THR A 91 20.48 25.50 -1.14
CA THR A 91 19.15 24.86 -1.04
C THR A 91 18.94 23.71 -0.02
N SER A 92 19.26 23.97 1.26
CA SER A 92 19.06 23.05 2.39
C SER A 92 17.59 22.66 2.72
N GLU A 93 16.58 23.23 2.05
CA GLU A 93 15.16 22.84 2.22
C GLU A 93 14.51 22.38 0.91
N MET A 94 14.83 23.03 -0.21
CA MET A 94 14.27 22.69 -1.53
C MET A 94 14.83 21.37 -2.09
N GLY A 95 16.12 21.06 -1.84
CA GLY A 95 16.71 19.77 -2.18
C GLY A 95 16.13 18.60 -1.37
N ASN A 96 15.87 18.84 -0.07
CA ASN A 96 15.21 17.87 0.80
C ASN A 96 13.76 17.62 0.36
N LEU A 97 13.00 18.66 0.05
CA LEU A 97 11.63 18.53 -0.46
C LEU A 97 11.57 17.80 -1.82
N GLY A 98 12.52 18.07 -2.71
CA GLY A 98 12.65 17.35 -3.99
C GLY A 98 12.96 15.87 -3.79
N GLY A 99 13.92 15.57 -2.92
CA GLY A 99 14.30 14.21 -2.58
C GLY A 99 13.19 13.38 -1.91
N ILE A 100 12.42 13.99 -1.01
CA ILE A 100 11.25 13.35 -0.40
C ILE A 100 10.20 13.03 -1.47
N LYS A 101 9.93 13.94 -2.40
CA LYS A 101 8.98 13.70 -3.51
C LYS A 101 9.45 12.59 -4.44
N ILE A 102 10.75 12.50 -4.73
CA ILE A 102 11.33 11.44 -5.56
C ILE A 102 11.22 10.09 -4.86
N ASN A 103 11.61 10.00 -3.58
CA ASN A 103 11.48 8.76 -2.81
C ASN A 103 10.02 8.32 -2.67
N LYS A 104 9.08 9.27 -2.49
CA LYS A 104 7.65 8.97 -2.52
C LYS A 104 7.20 8.45 -3.89
N GLY A 105 7.68 9.04 -4.98
CA GLY A 105 7.40 8.55 -6.33
C GLY A 105 7.96 7.13 -6.59
N ILE A 106 9.16 6.83 -6.09
CA ILE A 106 9.79 5.50 -6.15
C ILE A 106 8.95 4.49 -5.34
N ASP A 107 8.56 4.86 -4.11
CA ASP A 107 7.72 4.04 -3.25
C ASP A 107 6.37 3.71 -3.93
N ASP A 108 5.71 4.73 -4.49
CA ASP A 108 4.41 4.59 -5.17
C ASP A 108 4.55 3.76 -6.46
N ALA A 109 5.58 4.01 -7.28
CA ALA A 109 5.83 3.29 -8.52
C ALA A 109 6.18 1.81 -8.30
N HIS A 110 6.84 1.49 -7.19
CA HIS A 110 7.15 0.11 -6.82
C HIS A 110 6.08 -0.54 -5.91
N GLY A 111 4.98 0.15 -5.64
CA GLY A 111 3.84 -0.41 -4.90
C GLY A 111 4.12 -0.62 -3.40
N LEU A 112 5.10 0.08 -2.83
CA LEU A 112 5.46 -0.04 -1.41
C LEU A 112 4.26 0.16 -0.46
N PRO A 113 3.32 1.09 -0.69
CA PRO A 113 2.13 1.21 0.15
C PRO A 113 1.28 -0.08 0.18
N ARG A 114 1.15 -0.78 -0.96
CA ARG A 114 0.39 -2.03 -1.06
C ARG A 114 1.09 -3.17 -0.32
N ILE A 115 2.41 -3.26 -0.46
CA ILE A 115 3.25 -4.25 0.24
C ILE A 115 3.12 -4.06 1.76
N LYS A 116 3.18 -2.81 2.25
CA LYS A 116 3.01 -2.49 3.67
C LYS A 116 1.63 -2.87 4.20
N ALA A 117 0.57 -2.56 3.44
CA ALA A 117 -0.79 -2.94 3.82
C ALA A 117 -0.94 -4.48 3.92
N ARG A 118 -0.40 -5.21 2.94
CA ARG A 118 -0.47 -6.67 2.91
C ARG A 118 0.30 -7.33 4.06
N ILE A 119 1.49 -6.82 4.38
CA ILE A 119 2.24 -7.25 5.57
C ILE A 119 1.42 -7.03 6.85
N GLY A 120 0.72 -5.89 6.96
CA GLY A 120 -0.16 -5.60 8.09
C GLY A 120 -1.26 -6.64 8.28
N VAL A 121 -1.97 -6.98 7.20
CA VAL A 121 -3.02 -8.01 7.20
C VAL A 121 -2.47 -9.37 7.61
N ILE A 122 -1.38 -9.84 6.96
CA ILE A 122 -0.78 -11.14 7.27
C ILE A 122 -0.32 -11.22 8.73
N LYS A 123 0.28 -10.15 9.24
CA LYS A 123 0.68 -10.08 10.66
C LYS A 123 -0.52 -10.16 11.59
N GLY A 124 -1.61 -9.45 11.29
CA GLY A 124 -2.86 -9.52 12.06
C GLY A 124 -3.38 -10.95 12.12
N THR A 125 -3.53 -11.59 10.96
CA THR A 125 -3.99 -12.99 10.86
C THR A 125 -3.10 -13.95 11.65
N LEU A 126 -1.77 -13.83 11.56
CA LEU A 126 -0.84 -14.68 12.31
C LEU A 126 -0.90 -14.44 13.82
N MET A 127 -1.05 -13.18 14.25
CA MET A 127 -1.23 -12.82 15.67
C MET A 127 -2.53 -13.38 16.23
N ASP A 128 -3.64 -13.29 15.48
CA ASP A 128 -4.94 -13.81 15.91
C ASP A 128 -4.92 -15.35 16.06
N ARG A 129 -4.04 -16.03 15.33
CA ARG A 129 -3.79 -17.48 15.44
C ARG A 129 -2.78 -17.87 16.52
N GLY A 130 -2.15 -16.90 17.18
CA GLY A 130 -1.10 -17.15 18.16
C GLY A 130 0.22 -17.66 17.55
N VAL A 131 0.46 -17.42 16.26
CA VAL A 131 1.69 -17.80 15.58
C VAL A 131 2.78 -16.77 15.86
N GLU A 132 3.95 -17.24 16.28
CA GLU A 132 5.11 -16.38 16.48
C GLU A 132 5.63 -15.84 15.15
N ILE A 133 5.73 -14.52 15.04
CA ILE A 133 6.18 -13.86 13.82
C ILE A 133 7.70 -13.64 13.92
N PRO A 134 8.50 -14.22 13.01
CA PRO A 134 9.95 -14.03 13.02
C PRO A 134 10.34 -12.56 12.92
N PRO A 135 11.43 -12.12 13.58
CA PRO A 135 11.93 -10.77 13.45
C PRO A 135 12.32 -10.44 12.00
N VAL A 136 12.44 -9.15 11.72
CA VAL A 136 12.99 -8.68 10.43
C VAL A 136 14.51 -8.67 10.60
N ASP A 137 15.21 -9.57 9.94
CA ASP A 137 16.68 -9.55 9.84
C ASP A 137 17.18 -8.32 9.06
#